data_AF-A0A7Y8LE99-F1
#
_entry.id   AF-A0A7Y8LE99-F1
#
_cell.length_a   1.000
_cell.length_b   1.000
_cell.length_c   1.000
_cell.angle_alpha   90.00
_cell.angle_beta   90.00
_cell.angle_gamma   90.00
#
_symmetry.space_group_name_H-M   'P 1'
#
loop_
_entity.id
_entity.type
_entity.pdbx_description
1 polymer ?
#
loop_
_entity_poly.entity_id
_entity_poly.type
_entity_poly.pdbx_seq_one_letter_code
_entity_poly.pdbx_strand_id
1 'polypeptide(L)'
;MEIVSILIVIAFLGFLVWRLKGSSTTGPSGKETFVLPSGVTLRPQPLLTDTDLLLYNLIRLAVEDHYLVFARVPLWAVVSVEAEGKTRSQVLRQIALKQLDFVLVHPGTKAAEQVVLLEDGFPPQPHEVIRRREIQSVLQAAGITLITLKPHTSYTVSQLAQMFGVGEGE
;
A
#
# COMPACT_ATOMS: atom_id res chain seq x y z
N MET A 1 -17.97 -4.55 -64.83
CA MET A 1 -18.04 -4.73 -63.36
C MET A 1 -16.70 -5.14 -62.72
N GLU A 2 -15.73 -5.63 -63.49
CA GLU A 2 -14.44 -6.14 -62.94
C GLU A 2 -13.53 -5.07 -62.32
N ILE A 3 -13.51 -3.85 -62.88
CA ILE A 3 -12.64 -2.76 -62.39
C ILE A 3 -13.04 -2.30 -60.97
N VAL A 4 -14.34 -2.33 -60.67
CA VAL A 4 -14.87 -1.92 -59.36
C VAL A 4 -14.48 -2.94 -58.28
N SER A 5 -14.51 -4.23 -58.63
CA SER A 5 -14.09 -5.33 -57.75
C SER A 5 -12.61 -5.19 -57.35
N ILE A 6 -11.75 -4.84 -58.30
CA ILE A 6 -10.31 -4.70 -58.08
C ILE A 6 -10.01 -3.53 -57.12
N LEU A 7 -10.69 -2.40 -57.27
CA LEU A 7 -10.51 -1.24 -56.40
C LEU A 7 -10.91 -1.52 -54.95
N ILE A 8 -11.98 -2.31 -54.74
CA ILE A 8 -12.44 -2.71 -53.40
C ILE A 8 -11.40 -3.60 -52.72
N VAL A 9 -10.82 -4.56 -53.44
CA VAL A 9 -9.79 -5.47 -52.90
C VAL A 9 -8.53 -4.69 -52.49
N ILE A 10 -8.10 -3.72 -53.31
CA ILE A 10 -6.93 -2.88 -53.01
C ILE A 10 -7.19 -2.01 -51.77
N ALA A 11 -8.37 -1.39 -51.68
CA ALA A 11 -8.75 -0.60 -50.52
C ALA A 11 -8.82 -1.45 -49.25
N PHE A 12 -9.33 -2.69 -49.36
CA PHE A 12 -9.42 -3.62 -48.24
C PHE A 12 -8.04 -4.11 -47.78
N LEU A 13 -7.14 -4.42 -48.71
CA LEU A 13 -5.75 -4.77 -48.38
C LEU A 13 -5.01 -3.60 -47.72
N GLY A 14 -5.19 -2.39 -48.23
CA GLY A 14 -4.60 -1.18 -47.64
C GLY A 14 -5.10 -0.94 -46.22
N PHE A 15 -6.40 -1.09 -45.99
CA PHE A 15 -7.02 -0.97 -44.67
C PHE A 15 -6.55 -2.07 -43.71
N LEU A 16 -6.39 -3.31 -44.19
CA LEU A 16 -5.91 -4.43 -43.38
C LEU A 16 -4.47 -4.24 -42.93
N VAL A 17 -3.59 -3.80 -43.85
CA VAL A 17 -2.18 -3.48 -43.53
C VAL A 17 -2.10 -2.31 -42.56
N TRP A 18 -2.98 -1.31 -42.68
CA TRP A 18 -3.02 -0.18 -41.77
C TRP A 18 -3.51 -0.57 -40.37
N ARG A 19 -4.52 -1.44 -40.27
CA ARG A 19 -4.97 -2.03 -39.00
C ARG A 19 -3.92 -2.90 -38.33
N LEU A 20 -3.16 -3.68 -39.09
CA LEU A 20 -2.10 -4.54 -38.56
C LEU A 20 -0.88 -3.74 -38.07
N LYS A 21 -0.63 -2.55 -38.64
CA LYS A 21 0.49 -1.68 -38.26
C LYS A 21 0.16 -0.72 -37.11
N GLY A 22 -1.10 -0.69 -36.65
CA GLY A 22 -1.60 0.25 -35.65
C GLY A 22 -1.40 -0.13 -34.16
N SER A 23 -0.78 -1.27 -33.83
CA SER A 23 -0.72 -1.70 -32.41
C SER A 23 0.62 -2.29 -31.94
N SER A 24 1.76 -1.90 -32.52
CA SER A 24 3.06 -2.34 -32.01
C SER A 24 4.19 -1.34 -32.27
N THR A 25 4.07 -0.15 -31.69
CA THR A 25 5.24 0.70 -31.41
C THR A 25 5.24 1.13 -29.95
N THR A 26 5.25 0.15 -29.05
CA THR A 26 5.99 0.31 -27.78
C THR A 26 7.44 -0.02 -28.08
N GLY A 27 8.17 0.96 -28.59
CA GLY A 27 9.63 0.90 -28.57
C GLY A 27 10.10 0.64 -27.13
N PRO A 28 11.23 -0.04 -26.92
CA PRO A 28 11.76 -0.23 -25.58
C PRO A 28 11.99 1.15 -24.99
N SER A 29 11.14 1.55 -24.03
CA SER A 29 11.37 2.73 -23.22
C SER A 29 12.79 2.60 -22.69
N GLY A 30 13.68 3.48 -23.14
CA GLY A 30 15.07 3.48 -22.72
C GLY A 30 15.07 3.44 -21.20
N LYS A 31 15.54 2.32 -20.64
CA LYS A 31 15.74 2.21 -19.20
C LYS A 31 16.86 3.19 -18.88
N GLU A 32 16.50 4.43 -18.57
CA GLU A 32 17.39 5.36 -17.90
C GLU A 32 17.91 4.61 -16.67
N THR A 33 19.17 4.21 -16.74
CA THR A 33 19.80 3.51 -15.63
C THR A 33 19.90 4.54 -14.53
N PHE A 34 19.18 4.34 -13.43
CA PHE A 34 19.26 5.24 -12.29
C PHE A 34 20.71 5.27 -11.80
N VAL A 35 21.39 6.41 -11.97
CA VAL A 35 22.75 6.64 -11.48
C VAL A 35 22.67 7.54 -10.26
N LEU A 36 23.28 7.11 -9.16
CA LEU A 36 23.41 7.94 -7.96
C LEU A 36 24.26 9.17 -8.28
N PRO A 37 23.77 10.40 -8.02
CA PRO A 37 24.55 11.61 -8.26
C PRO A 37 25.86 11.61 -7.47
N SER A 38 26.93 12.10 -8.08
CA SER A 38 28.23 12.24 -7.42
C SER A 38 28.11 13.14 -6.18
N GLY A 39 28.60 12.66 -5.03
CA GLY A 39 28.53 13.37 -3.75
C GLY A 39 27.40 12.92 -2.82
N VAL A 40 26.51 12.02 -3.26
CA VAL A 40 25.49 11.42 -2.40
C VAL A 40 26.10 10.24 -1.64
N THR A 41 25.99 10.25 -0.30
CA THR A 41 26.30 9.07 0.53
C THR A 41 25.02 8.54 1.13
N LEU A 42 24.79 7.24 0.97
CA LEU A 42 23.65 6.54 1.56
C LEU A 42 24.12 5.79 2.79
N ARG A 43 23.32 5.84 3.86
CA ARG A 43 23.58 5.12 5.09
C ARG A 43 22.35 4.30 5.48
N PRO A 44 22.51 3.11 6.07
CA PRO A 44 21.41 2.39 6.67
C PRO A 44 20.75 3.26 7.75
N GLN A 45 19.42 3.30 7.77
CA GLN A 45 18.62 3.98 8.77
C GLN A 45 17.82 2.93 9.57
N PRO A 46 17.77 3.04 10.91
CA PRO A 46 16.88 2.19 11.72
C PRO A 46 15.42 2.35 11.30
N LEU A 47 14.71 1.23 11.16
CA LEU A 47 13.30 1.22 10.76
C LEU A 47 12.35 1.59 11.91
N LEU A 48 12.74 1.23 13.13
CA LEU A 48 11.99 1.40 14.37
C LEU A 48 12.84 2.14 15.40
N THR A 49 12.21 2.98 16.22
CA THR A 49 12.83 3.51 17.43
C THR A 49 12.84 2.46 18.54
N ASP A 50 13.57 2.68 19.62
CA ASP A 50 13.60 1.75 20.76
C ASP A 50 12.19 1.55 21.36
N THR A 51 11.42 2.63 21.46
CA THR A 51 10.02 2.59 21.94
C THR A 51 9.14 1.79 20.99
N ASP A 52 9.27 2.00 19.67
CA ASP A 52 8.51 1.24 18.67
C ASP A 52 8.86 -0.24 18.71
N LEU A 53 10.14 -0.58 18.94
CA LEU A 53 10.62 -1.95 19.00
C LEU A 53 10.07 -2.69 20.22
N LEU A 54 9.99 -2.01 21.37
CA LEU A 54 9.35 -2.58 22.57
C LEU A 54 7.88 -2.91 22.30
N LEU A 55 7.14 -1.97 21.70
CA LEU A 55 5.74 -2.20 21.38
C LEU A 55 5.55 -3.29 20.31
N TYR A 56 6.40 -3.31 19.28
CA TYR A 56 6.41 -4.35 18.25
C TYR A 56 6.55 -5.74 18.89
N ASN A 57 7.48 -5.90 19.82
CA ASN A 57 7.70 -7.17 20.51
C ASN A 57 6.49 -7.56 21.37
N LEU A 58 5.86 -6.61 22.07
CA LEU A 58 4.64 -6.86 22.83
C LEU A 58 3.46 -7.27 21.93
N ILE A 59 3.27 -6.59 20.80
CA ILE A 59 2.25 -6.94 19.80
C ILE A 59 2.50 -8.36 19.30
N ARG A 60 3.74 -8.68 18.91
CA ARG A 60 4.12 -10.01 18.43
C ARG A 60 3.86 -11.11 19.46
N LEU A 61 4.16 -10.85 20.73
CA LEU A 61 3.84 -11.77 21.82
C LEU A 61 2.34 -11.91 22.05
N ALA A 62 1.55 -10.85 21.83
CA ALA A 62 0.11 -10.86 22.07
C ALA A 62 -0.68 -11.54 20.95
N VAL A 63 -0.19 -11.48 19.71
CA VAL A 63 -0.85 -12.11 18.56
C VAL A 63 -0.36 -13.52 18.26
N GLU A 64 0.82 -13.89 18.79
CA GLU A 64 1.46 -15.19 18.59
C GLU A 64 1.38 -15.67 17.13
N ASP A 65 0.68 -16.78 16.87
CA ASP A 65 0.49 -17.37 15.54
C ASP A 65 -0.81 -16.95 14.84
N HIS A 66 -1.64 -16.11 15.48
CA HIS A 66 -2.90 -15.64 14.90
C HIS A 66 -2.69 -14.61 13.78
N TYR A 67 -1.61 -13.82 13.88
CA TYR A 67 -1.29 -12.79 12.89
C TYR A 67 0.21 -12.71 12.59
N LEU A 68 0.52 -12.41 11.33
CA LEU A 68 1.83 -11.96 10.91
C LEU A 68 1.94 -10.45 11.13
N VAL A 69 2.96 -10.01 11.87
CA VAL A 69 3.17 -8.58 12.21
C VAL A 69 4.21 -7.94 11.30
N PHE A 70 3.80 -6.95 10.53
CA PHE A 70 4.68 -6.16 9.66
C PHE A 70 4.81 -4.73 10.16
N ALA A 71 6.02 -4.18 10.14
CA ALA A 71 6.31 -2.81 10.55
C ALA A 71 6.55 -1.87 9.35
N ARG A 72 6.17 -0.59 9.47
CA ARG A 72 6.42 0.48 8.49
C ARG A 72 5.91 0.14 7.07
N VAL A 73 4.68 -0.36 6.99
CA VAL A 73 4.09 -0.81 5.73
C VAL A 73 3.47 0.39 4.97
N PRO A 74 3.77 0.60 3.69
CA PRO A 74 3.06 1.62 2.90
C PRO A 74 1.56 1.33 2.80
N LEU A 75 0.70 2.34 2.95
CA LEU A 75 -0.76 2.18 2.91
C LEU A 75 -1.24 1.56 1.58
N TRP A 76 -0.63 1.94 0.46
CA TRP A 76 -0.97 1.39 -0.85
C TRP A 76 -0.68 -0.11 -0.99
N ALA A 77 0.13 -0.70 -0.12
CA ALA A 77 0.45 -2.12 -0.15
C ALA A 77 -0.63 -3.00 0.51
N VAL A 78 -1.52 -2.41 1.31
CA VAL A 78 -2.56 -3.16 2.04
C VAL A 78 -3.98 -2.93 1.47
N VAL A 79 -4.13 -2.06 0.47
CA VAL A 79 -5.42 -1.77 -0.15
C VAL A 79 -5.36 -1.90 -1.68
N SER A 80 -6.41 -2.45 -2.27
CA SER A 80 -6.63 -2.43 -3.72
C SER A 80 -7.51 -1.25 -4.10
N VAL A 81 -7.08 -0.43 -5.06
CA VAL A 81 -7.87 0.69 -5.57
C VAL A 81 -8.53 0.27 -6.89
N GLU A 82 -9.81 -0.04 -6.81
CA GLU A 82 -10.69 -0.40 -7.93
C GLU A 82 -11.36 0.87 -8.48
N ALA A 83 -10.70 1.52 -9.43
CA ALA A 83 -11.23 2.68 -10.13
C ALA A 83 -10.61 2.78 -11.53
N GLU A 84 -11.24 3.55 -12.42
CA GLU A 84 -10.73 3.76 -13.78
C GLU A 84 -9.93 5.06 -13.91
N GLY A 85 -8.96 5.05 -14.83
CA GLY A 85 -8.26 6.23 -15.34
C GLY A 85 -7.67 7.17 -14.28
N LYS A 86 -8.07 8.45 -14.34
CA LYS A 86 -7.52 9.52 -13.50
C LYS A 86 -7.88 9.37 -12.02
N THR A 87 -9.05 8.83 -11.71
CA THR A 87 -9.53 8.64 -10.34
C THR A 87 -8.64 7.67 -9.58
N ARG A 88 -8.32 6.51 -10.19
CA ARG A 88 -7.38 5.54 -9.60
C ARG A 88 -6.03 6.16 -9.33
N SER A 89 -5.47 6.86 -10.31
CA SER A 89 -4.17 7.53 -10.18
C SER A 89 -4.17 8.61 -9.10
N GLN A 90 -5.29 9.33 -8.93
CA GLN A 90 -5.44 10.36 -7.90
C GLN A 90 -5.44 9.75 -6.49
N VAL A 91 -6.23 8.70 -6.28
CA VAL A 91 -6.27 8.00 -4.98
C VAL A 91 -4.91 7.40 -4.66
N LEU A 92 -4.27 6.72 -5.61
CA LEU A 92 -2.93 6.13 -5.40
C LEU A 92 -1.89 7.18 -5.01
N ARG A 93 -1.88 8.35 -5.66
CA ARG A 93 -0.98 9.45 -5.27
C ARG A 93 -1.24 9.96 -3.86
N GLN A 94 -2.51 10.06 -3.44
CA GLN A 94 -2.86 10.48 -2.09
C GLN A 94 -2.35 9.50 -1.04
N ILE A 95 -2.35 8.20 -1.31
CA ILE A 95 -1.91 7.18 -0.34
C ILE A 95 -0.44 6.75 -0.48
N ALA A 96 0.24 7.09 -1.58
CA ALA A 96 1.59 6.60 -1.91
C ALA A 96 2.64 6.88 -0.83
N LEU A 97 2.58 8.06 -0.21
CA LEU A 97 3.55 8.50 0.80
C LEU A 97 3.10 8.21 2.24
N LYS A 98 1.95 7.55 2.42
CA LYS A 98 1.43 7.21 3.75
C LYS A 98 1.95 5.86 4.17
N GLN A 99 2.44 5.78 5.40
CA GLN A 99 2.95 4.57 6.02
C GLN A 99 2.14 4.23 7.26
N LEU A 100 1.99 2.94 7.50
CA LEU A 100 1.34 2.36 8.67
C LEU A 100 2.43 1.88 9.63
N ASP A 101 2.21 2.02 10.93
CA ASP A 101 3.22 1.66 11.92
C ASP A 101 3.33 0.16 12.05
N PHE A 102 2.22 -0.53 12.35
CA PHE A 102 2.14 -1.98 12.30
C PHE A 102 0.89 -2.48 11.57
N VAL A 103 1.03 -3.61 10.89
CA VAL A 103 -0.06 -4.29 10.16
C VAL A 103 -0.12 -5.73 10.62
N LEU A 104 -1.30 -6.17 11.03
CA LEU A 104 -1.63 -7.54 11.38
C LEU A 104 -2.27 -8.22 10.17
N VAL A 105 -1.56 -9.19 9.63
CA VAL A 105 -1.96 -9.94 8.44
C VAL A 105 -2.32 -11.36 8.83
N HIS A 106 -3.49 -11.82 8.44
CA HIS A 106 -3.91 -13.19 8.74
C HIS A 106 -3.07 -14.20 7.93
N PRO A 107 -2.47 -15.24 8.56
CA PRO A 107 -1.52 -16.13 7.90
C PRO A 107 -2.13 -16.95 6.76
N GLY A 108 -3.41 -17.32 6.87
CA GLY A 108 -4.16 -18.04 5.84
C GLY A 108 -4.55 -17.19 4.62
N THR A 109 -5.23 -16.06 4.82
CA THR A 109 -5.73 -15.19 3.74
C THR A 109 -4.66 -14.29 3.14
N LYS A 110 -3.58 -14.01 3.88
CA LYS A 110 -2.53 -13.05 3.53
C LYS A 110 -3.03 -11.60 3.39
N ALA A 111 -4.24 -11.33 3.89
CA ALA A 111 -4.85 -10.02 3.88
C ALA A 111 -4.57 -9.28 5.19
N ALA A 112 -4.41 -7.96 5.11
CA ALA A 112 -4.36 -7.11 6.29
C ALA A 112 -5.76 -7.03 6.90
N GLU A 113 -5.91 -7.48 8.15
CA GLU A 113 -7.19 -7.46 8.86
C GLU A 113 -7.23 -6.32 9.89
N GLN A 114 -6.07 -6.02 10.48
CA GLN A 114 -5.96 -4.94 11.46
C GLN A 114 -4.68 -4.13 11.22
N VAL A 115 -4.76 -2.84 11.55
CA VAL A 115 -3.65 -1.90 11.48
C VAL A 115 -3.54 -1.20 12.82
N VAL A 116 -2.32 -1.15 13.34
CA VAL A 116 -2.00 -0.43 14.55
C VAL A 116 -1.27 0.86 14.16
N LEU A 117 -1.83 1.99 14.56
CA LEU A 117 -1.17 3.29 14.48
C LEU A 117 -0.72 3.75 15.86
N LEU A 118 0.45 4.35 15.90
CA LEU A 118 0.95 5.02 17.08
C LEU A 118 0.35 6.42 17.18
N GLU A 119 0.01 6.82 18.40
CA GLU A 119 -0.33 8.20 18.70
C GLU A 119 0.94 9.03 18.86
N ASP A 120 1.09 10.01 17.97
CA ASP A 120 2.13 11.02 18.05
C ASP A 120 1.87 11.97 19.23
N GLY A 121 2.92 12.70 19.65
CA GLY A 121 2.94 13.50 20.87
C GLY A 121 1.76 14.45 21.05
N PHE A 122 1.43 14.77 22.30
CA PHE A 122 0.34 15.68 22.63
C PHE A 122 0.87 17.11 22.88
N PRO A 123 0.28 18.16 22.26
CA PRO A 123 -0.86 18.13 21.35
C PRO A 123 -0.48 17.71 19.93
N PRO A 124 -1.39 17.03 19.20
CA PRO A 124 -1.13 16.57 17.84
C PRO A 124 -0.98 17.75 16.88
N GLN A 125 -0.02 17.64 15.97
CA GLN A 125 0.16 18.68 14.95
C GLN A 125 -0.99 18.61 13.92
N PRO A 126 -1.41 19.75 13.34
CA PRO A 126 -2.52 19.76 12.38
C PRO A 126 -2.34 18.79 11.20
N HIS A 127 -1.10 18.61 10.74
CA HIS A 127 -0.77 17.70 9.65
C HIS A 127 -0.92 16.22 10.04
N GLU A 128 -0.64 15.85 11.29
CA GLU A 128 -0.81 14.49 11.83
C GLU A 128 -2.29 14.13 11.91
N VAL A 129 -3.13 15.09 12.33
CA VAL A 129 -4.59 14.91 12.39
C VAL A 129 -5.17 14.64 11.00
N ILE A 130 -4.76 15.42 10.00
CA ILE A 130 -5.19 15.24 8.61
C ILE A 130 -4.73 13.88 8.10
N ARG A 131 -3.44 13.55 8.27
CA ARG A 131 -2.85 12.28 7.87
C ARG A 131 -3.62 11.09 8.47
N ARG A 132 -3.88 11.11 9.78
CA ARG A 132 -4.61 10.05 10.48
C ARG A 132 -6.03 9.91 9.97
N ARG A 133 -6.74 11.02 9.75
CA ARG A 133 -8.10 11.00 9.18
C ARG A 133 -8.10 10.36 7.80
N GLU A 134 -7.17 10.73 6.93
CA GLU A 134 -7.06 10.16 5.59
C GLU A 134 -6.76 8.65 5.63
N ILE A 135 -5.84 8.21 6.49
CA ILE A 135 -5.56 6.77 6.69
C ILE A 135 -6.81 6.06 7.18
N GLN A 136 -7.48 6.59 8.20
CA GLN A 136 -8.69 6.01 8.76
C GLN A 136 -9.79 5.86 7.70
N SER A 137 -10.03 6.89 6.88
CA SER A 137 -11.02 6.81 5.80
C SER A 137 -10.70 5.72 4.78
N VAL A 138 -9.42 5.54 4.42
CA VAL A 138 -9.00 4.49 3.48
C VAL A 138 -9.14 3.10 4.08
N LEU A 139 -8.69 2.90 5.33
CA LEU A 139 -8.78 1.60 6.01
C LEU A 139 -10.23 1.19 6.24
N GLN A 140 -11.08 2.13 6.65
CA GLN A 140 -12.51 1.88 6.84
C GLN A 140 -13.19 1.48 5.53
N ALA A 141 -12.87 2.16 4.42
CA ALA A 141 -13.40 1.78 3.10
C ALA A 141 -12.92 0.40 2.63
N ALA A 142 -11.73 -0.04 3.08
CA ALA A 142 -11.18 -1.35 2.80
C ALA A 142 -11.63 -2.45 3.77
N GLY A 143 -12.45 -2.12 4.78
CA GLY A 143 -12.89 -3.08 5.81
C GLY A 143 -11.78 -3.51 6.78
N ILE A 144 -10.71 -2.72 6.91
CA ILE A 144 -9.57 -3.01 7.79
C ILE A 144 -9.76 -2.28 9.12
N THR A 145 -9.60 -3.01 10.23
CA THR A 145 -9.76 -2.45 11.59
C THR A 145 -8.57 -1.56 11.94
N LEU A 146 -8.82 -0.34 12.43
CA LEU A 146 -7.79 0.57 12.91
C LEU A 146 -7.74 0.58 14.45
N ILE A 147 -6.59 0.24 15.01
CA ILE A 147 -6.30 0.30 16.44
C ILE A 147 -5.26 1.39 16.67
N THR A 148 -5.47 2.23 17.69
CA THR A 148 -4.53 3.29 18.05
C THR A 148 -3.90 2.99 19.40
N LEU A 149 -2.57 2.98 19.46
CA LEU A 149 -1.80 2.75 20.69
C LEU A 149 -0.98 3.99 21.05
N LYS A 150 -0.80 4.21 22.35
CA LYS A 150 0.00 5.29 22.91
C LYS A 150 1.41 4.77 23.22
N PRO A 151 2.48 5.26 22.57
CA PRO A 151 3.84 4.71 22.72
C PRO A 151 4.36 4.68 24.16
N HIS A 152 3.94 5.62 25.00
CA HIS A 152 4.39 5.76 26.39
C HIS A 152 3.46 5.11 27.43
N THR A 153 2.47 4.33 26.97
CA THR A 153 1.59 3.58 27.87
C THR A 153 2.13 2.17 28.07
N SER A 154 2.18 1.72 29.32
CA SER A 154 2.55 0.35 29.66
C SER A 154 1.41 -0.60 29.30
N TYR A 155 1.56 -1.31 28.19
CA TYR A 155 0.63 -2.36 27.78
C TYR A 155 1.10 -3.73 28.28
N THR A 156 0.15 -4.57 28.72
CA THR A 156 0.42 -6.00 28.95
C THR A 156 0.10 -6.83 27.71
N VAL A 157 0.68 -8.02 27.61
CA VAL A 157 0.42 -8.96 26.51
C VAL A 157 -1.07 -9.33 26.47
N SER A 158 -1.69 -9.63 27.61
CA SER A 158 -3.11 -9.99 27.68
C SER A 158 -4.04 -8.84 27.27
N GLN A 159 -3.70 -7.59 27.63
CA GLN A 159 -4.47 -6.42 27.19
C GLN A 159 -4.42 -6.26 25.67
N LEU A 160 -3.23 -6.42 25.07
CA LEU A 160 -3.07 -6.36 23.63
C LEU A 160 -3.81 -7.51 22.93
N ALA A 161 -3.73 -8.74 23.45
CA ALA A 161 -4.43 -9.89 22.89
C ALA A 161 -5.96 -9.69 22.87
N GLN A 162 -6.52 -9.12 23.94
CA GLN A 162 -7.94 -8.75 23.99
C GLN A 162 -8.28 -7.64 22.99
N MET A 163 -7.46 -6.61 22.87
CA MET A 163 -7.66 -5.54 21.87
C MET A 163 -7.59 -6.05 20.44
N PHE A 164 -6.76 -7.07 20.16
CA PHE A 164 -6.65 -7.71 18.85
C PHE A 164 -7.68 -8.83 18.62
N GLY A 165 -8.51 -9.15 19.61
CA GLY A 165 -9.50 -10.23 19.52
C GLY A 165 -8.90 -11.63 19.48
N VAL A 166 -7.68 -11.80 20.00
CA VAL A 166 -6.92 -13.07 20.03
C VAL A 166 -7.07 -13.78 21.38
N GLY A 167 -7.48 -13.07 22.43
CA GLY A 167 -7.50 -13.55 23.82
C GLY A 167 -8.71 -14.37 24.27
N GLU A 168 -9.58 -14.85 23.39
CA GLU A 168 -10.65 -15.79 23.76
C GLU A 168 -10.31 -17.20 23.26
N GLY A 169 -9.52 -17.90 24.08
CA GLY A 169 -9.03 -19.24 23.81
C GLY A 169 -8.45 -19.90 25.05
N GLU A 170 -9.14 -19.78 26.19
CA GLU A 170 -9.27 -20.78 27.27
C GLU A 170 -10.25 -20.29 28.35
#